data_AF-A0A1Y3W2I3-F1
#
_entry.id   AF-A0A1Y3W2I3-F1
#
_cell.length_a   1.000
_cell.length_b   1.000
_cell.length_c   1.000
_cell.angle_alpha   90.00
_cell.angle_beta   90.00
_cell.angle_gamma   90.00
#
_symmetry.space_group_name_H-M   'P 1'
#
loop_
_entity.id
_entity.type
_entity.pdbx_description
1 polymer ?
#
loop_
_entity_poly.entity_id
_entity_poly.type
_entity_poly.pdbx_seq_one_letter_code
_entity_poly.pdbx_strand_id
1 'polypeptide(L)'
;MKILFTWMVMAVSLWFLAACQDVTPGYLETDNAIYKPDTLVIRSELDDDPGEINPTYELYLGFGYSPDMIVNVLGIPERINEGEDYYRAKWGAPWTSVAIQGVLGTNPIYMEVGNITSQDGVPEKLREYISVGGNGAFEVPLEHDIPAGSYKITLNVHNEGYSHDLVDCFTIIVK
;
A
#
# COMPACT_ATOMS: atom_id res chain seq x y z
N MET A 1 -27.70 58.77 -29.10
CA MET A 1 -26.39 58.43 -28.51
C MET A 1 -26.49 57.67 -27.18
N LYS A 2 -27.28 58.11 -26.19
CA LYS A 2 -27.38 57.41 -24.88
C LYS A 2 -27.84 55.95 -24.97
N ILE A 3 -28.91 55.66 -25.72
CA ILE A 3 -29.47 54.30 -25.86
C ILE A 3 -28.48 53.32 -26.49
N LEU A 4 -27.78 53.73 -27.56
CA LEU A 4 -26.75 52.91 -28.20
C LEU A 4 -25.58 52.59 -27.26
N PHE A 5 -25.20 53.56 -26.42
CA PHE A 5 -24.16 53.36 -25.40
C PHE A 5 -24.63 52.38 -24.32
N THR A 6 -25.90 52.43 -23.91
CA THR A 6 -26.47 51.46 -22.96
C THR A 6 -26.50 50.03 -23.51
N TRP A 7 -26.87 49.85 -24.79
CA TRP A 7 -26.84 48.53 -25.44
C TRP A 7 -25.42 47.99 -25.61
N MET A 8 -24.46 48.86 -25.92
CA MET A 8 -23.04 48.51 -26.00
C MET A 8 -22.49 48.08 -24.63
N VAL A 9 -22.83 48.80 -23.56
CA VAL A 9 -22.41 48.44 -22.19
C VAL A 9 -23.07 47.14 -21.74
N MET A 10 -24.37 46.93 -22.03
CA MET A 10 -25.06 45.66 -21.72
C MET A 10 -24.46 44.47 -22.49
N ALA A 11 -24.17 44.64 -23.78
CA ALA A 11 -23.55 43.60 -24.60
C ALA A 11 -22.15 43.22 -24.09
N VAL A 12 -21.32 44.21 -23.71
CA VAL A 12 -19.99 43.98 -23.14
C VAL A 12 -20.07 43.30 -21.77
N SER A 13 -21.04 43.68 -20.91
CA SER A 13 -21.24 43.00 -19.62
C SER A 13 -21.72 41.55 -19.75
N LEU A 14 -22.48 41.21 -20.80
CA LEU A 14 -22.87 39.82 -21.07
C LEU A 14 -21.66 38.95 -21.52
N TRP A 15 -20.62 39.55 -22.11
CA TRP A 15 -19.41 38.82 -22.51
C TRP A 15 -18.53 38.43 -21.30
N PHE A 16 -18.58 39.18 -20.20
CA PHE A 16 -17.87 38.83 -18.96
C PHE A 16 -18.47 37.61 -18.24
N LEU A 17 -19.74 37.27 -18.50
CA LEU A 17 -20.40 36.09 -17.93
C LEU A 17 -20.14 34.80 -18.72
N ALA A 18 -19.60 34.89 -19.93
CA ALA A 18 -19.25 33.74 -20.77
C ALA A 18 -17.82 33.23 -20.52
N ALA A 19 -17.07 33.86 -19.61
CA ALA A 19 -15.82 33.33 -19.10
C ALA A 19 -16.10 32.16 -18.13
N CYS A 20 -16.51 31.02 -18.67
CA CYS A 20 -16.38 29.75 -17.93
C CYS A 20 -14.89 29.59 -17.62
N GLN A 21 -14.51 29.80 -16.36
CA GLN A 21 -13.18 29.41 -15.91
C GLN A 21 -13.19 27.88 -15.78
N ASP A 22 -12.80 27.21 -16.84
CA ASP A 22 -12.41 25.80 -16.79
C ASP A 22 -11.09 25.74 -15.99
N VAL A 23 -11.24 25.75 -14.66
CA VAL A 23 -10.11 25.55 -13.75
C VAL A 23 -9.76 24.08 -13.83
N THR A 24 -8.56 23.77 -14.31
CA THR A 24 -8.02 22.41 -14.29
C THR A 24 -8.10 21.88 -12.86
N PRO A 25 -8.94 20.87 -12.57
CA PRO A 25 -9.03 20.33 -11.22
C PRO A 25 -7.71 19.65 -10.89
N GLY A 26 -7.05 20.08 -9.81
CA GLY A 26 -5.91 19.41 -9.19
C GLY A 26 -4.67 19.13 -10.07
N TYR A 27 -3.80 18.25 -9.56
CA TYR A 27 -2.66 17.66 -10.26
C TYR A 27 -2.39 16.25 -9.76
N LEU A 28 -1.67 15.46 -10.55
CA LEU A 28 -1.10 14.17 -10.17
C LEU A 28 0.28 14.02 -10.81
N GLU A 29 1.30 13.74 -10.00
CA GLU A 29 2.68 13.55 -10.41
C GLU A 29 3.18 12.22 -9.82
N THR A 30 3.69 11.36 -10.69
CA THR A 30 4.14 10.01 -10.32
C THR A 30 5.46 9.62 -10.99
N ASP A 31 6.16 10.57 -11.61
CA ASP A 31 7.43 10.33 -12.30
C ASP A 31 8.53 9.80 -11.36
N ASN A 32 8.44 10.15 -10.08
CA ASN A 32 9.33 9.69 -9.01
C ASN A 32 8.71 8.57 -8.18
N ALA A 33 7.57 8.00 -8.60
CA ALA A 33 6.88 6.97 -7.85
C ALA A 33 7.67 5.65 -7.87
N ILE A 34 8.02 5.13 -6.69
CA ILE A 34 8.88 3.95 -6.57
C ILE A 34 8.62 3.18 -5.28
N TYR A 35 8.77 1.85 -5.34
CA TYR A 35 8.85 0.98 -4.18
C TYR A 35 10.30 0.69 -3.81
N LYS A 36 10.62 0.68 -2.50
CA LYS A 36 11.93 0.30 -1.97
C LYS A 36 11.76 -0.49 -0.66
N PRO A 37 11.88 -1.83 -0.66
CA PRO A 37 12.08 -2.70 -1.83
C PRO A 37 10.85 -2.75 -2.74
N ASP A 38 11.06 -3.14 -4.00
CA ASP A 38 10.02 -3.35 -5.03
C ASP A 38 9.54 -4.81 -5.12
N THR A 39 9.92 -5.63 -4.14
CA THR A 39 9.64 -7.06 -4.10
C THR A 39 9.13 -7.48 -2.73
N LEU A 40 8.07 -8.30 -2.71
CA LEU A 40 7.57 -9.02 -1.55
C LEU A 40 7.69 -10.52 -1.81
N VAL A 41 8.25 -11.25 -0.85
CA VAL A 41 8.35 -12.72 -0.90
C VAL A 41 7.29 -13.29 0.04
N ILE A 42 6.41 -14.11 -0.52
CA ILE A 42 5.36 -14.86 0.17
C ILE A 42 5.81 -16.31 0.23
N ARG A 43 5.86 -16.87 1.43
CA ARG A 43 6.22 -18.28 1.65
C ARG A 43 4.96 -19.10 1.88
N SER A 44 4.80 -20.18 1.12
CA SER A 44 3.73 -21.14 1.34
C SER A 44 4.03 -22.07 2.52
N GLU A 45 5.30 -22.44 2.71
CA GLU A 45 5.76 -23.16 3.89
C GLU A 45 6.27 -22.15 4.92
N LEU A 46 5.57 -22.05 6.06
CA LEU A 46 5.89 -21.11 7.13
C LEU A 46 6.92 -21.72 8.09
N ASP A 47 7.90 -20.92 8.49
CA ASP A 47 8.76 -21.23 9.64
C ASP A 47 8.05 -20.76 10.92
N ASP A 48 7.16 -21.62 11.44
CA ASP A 48 6.29 -21.33 12.59
C ASP A 48 6.84 -21.86 13.92
N ASP A 49 8.15 -22.18 13.98
CA ASP A 49 8.78 -22.66 15.20
C ASP A 49 8.56 -21.64 16.34
N PRO A 50 7.91 -22.02 17.45
CA PRO A 50 7.76 -21.14 18.59
C PRO A 50 9.11 -20.75 19.23
N GLY A 51 10.21 -21.39 18.87
CA GLY A 51 11.50 -21.18 19.51
C GLY A 51 11.52 -21.71 20.94
N GLU A 52 12.41 -21.19 21.75
CA GLU A 52 12.61 -21.60 23.14
C GLU A 52 12.29 -20.47 24.11
N ILE A 53 11.97 -20.80 25.36
CA ILE A 53 11.78 -19.77 26.40
C ILE A 53 13.13 -19.10 26.65
N ASN A 54 13.13 -17.76 26.68
CA ASN A 54 14.34 -17.00 26.97
C ASN A 54 14.76 -17.22 28.44
N PRO A 55 15.94 -17.80 28.72
CA PRO A 55 16.39 -18.02 30.10
C PRO A 55 16.52 -16.72 30.90
N THR A 56 16.79 -15.61 30.20
CA THR A 56 16.83 -14.27 30.81
C THR A 56 15.43 -13.83 31.25
N TYR A 57 14.40 -14.13 30.46
CA TYR A 57 13.01 -13.83 30.81
C TYR A 57 12.60 -14.60 32.09
N GLU A 58 12.89 -15.91 32.15
CA GLU A 58 12.62 -16.72 33.35
C GLU A 58 13.37 -16.23 34.58
N LEU A 59 14.62 -15.78 34.42
CA LEU A 59 15.41 -15.21 35.51
C LEU A 59 14.71 -14.00 36.15
N TYR A 60 14.21 -13.06 35.35
CA TYR A 60 13.53 -11.87 35.87
C TYR A 60 12.15 -12.18 36.45
N LEU A 61 11.42 -13.15 35.87
CA LEU A 61 10.21 -13.67 36.51
C LEU A 61 10.52 -14.25 37.90
N GLY A 62 11.61 -15.00 38.03
CA GLY A 62 12.09 -15.55 39.30
C GLY A 62 12.46 -14.48 40.33
N PHE A 63 12.86 -13.29 39.88
CA PHE A 63 13.07 -12.12 40.74
C PHE A 63 11.79 -11.34 41.08
N GLY A 64 10.62 -11.79 40.59
CA GLY A 64 9.32 -11.20 40.90
C GLY A 64 8.93 -10.02 39.99
N TYR A 65 9.61 -9.84 38.85
CA TYR A 65 9.23 -8.83 37.86
C TYR A 65 7.95 -9.27 37.13
N SER A 66 7.09 -8.30 36.78
CA SER A 66 5.92 -8.59 35.97
C SER A 66 6.31 -8.84 34.50
N PRO A 67 5.57 -9.68 33.75
CA PRO A 67 5.79 -9.88 32.32
C PRO A 67 5.86 -8.57 31.53
N ASP A 68 4.99 -7.61 31.85
CA ASP A 68 4.96 -6.29 31.21
C ASP A 68 6.26 -5.51 31.42
N MET A 69 6.82 -5.51 32.63
CA MET A 69 8.10 -4.85 32.89
C MET A 69 9.24 -5.55 32.12
N ILE A 70 9.25 -6.88 32.08
CA ILE A 70 10.31 -7.63 31.40
C ILE A 70 10.29 -7.37 29.89
N VAL A 71 9.11 -7.46 29.26
CA VAL A 71 8.98 -7.32 27.80
C VAL A 71 9.05 -5.87 27.37
N ASN A 72 8.22 -5.00 27.96
CA ASN A 72 8.03 -3.63 27.45
C ASN A 72 9.01 -2.61 28.04
N VAL A 73 9.54 -2.85 29.24
CA VAL A 73 10.49 -1.92 29.89
C VAL A 73 11.93 -2.39 29.73
N LEU A 74 12.20 -3.68 29.95
CA LEU A 74 13.56 -4.23 29.83
C LEU A 74 13.90 -4.70 28.41
N GLY A 75 12.90 -4.82 27.52
CA GLY A 75 13.12 -5.29 26.15
C GLY A 75 13.56 -6.75 26.08
N ILE A 76 13.26 -7.56 27.10
CA ILE A 76 13.61 -8.97 27.16
C ILE A 76 12.41 -9.76 26.62
N PRO A 77 12.51 -10.37 25.42
CA PRO A 77 11.40 -11.13 24.86
C PRO A 77 11.18 -12.41 25.68
N GLU A 78 9.93 -12.88 25.70
CA GLU A 78 9.53 -14.13 26.36
C GLU A 78 10.24 -15.35 25.76
N ARG A 79 10.44 -15.33 24.44
CA ARG A 79 11.03 -16.41 23.67
C ARG A 79 12.23 -15.91 22.86
N ILE A 80 13.05 -16.84 22.40
CA ILE A 80 14.21 -16.63 21.53
C ILE A 80 14.27 -17.74 20.49
N ASN A 81 14.97 -17.49 19.39
CA ASN A 81 15.11 -18.42 18.27
C ASN A 81 13.75 -18.85 17.68
N GLU A 82 12.77 -17.94 17.70
CA GLU A 82 11.51 -18.16 17.00
C GLU A 82 11.73 -18.19 15.49
N GLY A 83 10.93 -18.99 14.80
CA GLY A 83 10.89 -19.04 13.34
C GLY A 83 10.46 -17.69 12.75
N GLU A 84 10.94 -17.38 11.55
CA GLU A 84 10.70 -16.07 10.91
C GLU A 84 9.20 -15.74 10.74
N ASP A 85 8.35 -16.77 10.66
CA ASP A 85 6.91 -16.65 10.44
C ASP A 85 6.09 -16.96 11.70
N TYR A 86 6.70 -17.22 12.86
CA TYR A 86 5.99 -17.61 14.07
C TYR A 86 4.83 -16.66 14.43
N TYR A 87 5.09 -15.35 14.52
CA TYR A 87 4.04 -14.38 14.82
C TYR A 87 3.01 -14.24 13.70
N ARG A 88 3.42 -14.47 12.45
CA ARG A 88 2.52 -14.44 11.30
C ARG A 88 1.54 -15.59 11.35
N ALA A 89 2.03 -16.82 11.52
CA ALA A 89 1.23 -18.02 11.71
C ALA A 89 0.32 -17.93 12.94
N LYS A 90 0.86 -17.45 14.06
CA LYS A 90 0.12 -17.33 15.33
C LYS A 90 -1.08 -16.39 15.24
N TRP A 91 -0.96 -15.29 14.51
CA TRP A 91 -1.97 -14.23 14.47
C TRP A 91 -2.69 -14.09 13.13
N GLY A 92 -2.37 -14.93 12.15
CA GLY A 92 -2.92 -14.82 10.80
C GLY A 92 -2.52 -13.52 10.10
N ALA A 93 -1.32 -12.99 10.39
CA ALA A 93 -0.91 -11.69 9.86
C ALA A 93 -0.72 -11.77 8.33
N PRO A 94 -1.22 -10.80 7.56
CA PRO A 94 -1.05 -10.81 6.12
C PRO A 94 0.40 -10.56 5.70
N TRP A 95 0.69 -10.85 4.45
CA TRP A 95 1.90 -10.41 3.75
C TRP A 95 1.67 -8.99 3.24
N THR A 96 2.51 -8.05 3.70
CA THR A 96 2.33 -6.62 3.38
C THR A 96 3.61 -6.06 2.77
N SER A 97 3.48 -5.34 1.65
CA SER A 97 4.60 -4.60 1.07
C SER A 97 4.89 -3.30 1.81
N VAL A 98 6.00 -2.66 1.47
CA VAL A 98 6.17 -1.24 1.81
C VAL A 98 5.18 -0.36 1.05
N ALA A 99 4.88 0.81 1.59
CA ALA A 99 4.11 1.84 0.90
C ALA A 99 4.87 2.41 -0.29
N ILE A 100 4.14 2.83 -1.34
CA ILE A 100 4.76 3.51 -2.48
C ILE A 100 5.21 4.91 -2.05
N GLN A 101 6.39 5.33 -2.53
CA GLN A 101 6.91 6.69 -2.31
C GLN A 101 6.87 7.47 -3.62
N GLY A 102 6.85 8.81 -3.55
CA GLY A 102 6.98 9.67 -4.73
C GLY A 102 5.70 9.92 -5.52
N VAL A 103 4.53 9.55 -4.98
CA VAL A 103 3.22 9.96 -5.50
C VAL A 103 2.84 11.31 -4.88
N LEU A 104 2.64 12.32 -5.72
CA LEU A 104 2.19 13.65 -5.32
C LEU A 104 0.94 14.02 -6.08
N GLY A 105 -0.02 14.66 -5.42
CA GLY A 105 -1.24 15.08 -6.10
C GLY A 105 -2.22 15.78 -5.18
N THR A 106 -3.29 16.29 -5.77
CA THR A 106 -4.42 16.86 -5.02
C THR A 106 -5.25 15.74 -4.41
N ASN A 107 -5.53 15.83 -3.11
CA ASN A 107 -6.37 14.87 -2.41
C ASN A 107 -7.84 15.01 -2.82
N PRO A 108 -8.61 13.90 -2.85
CA PRO A 108 -8.21 12.53 -2.51
C PRO A 108 -7.45 11.84 -3.65
N ILE A 109 -6.38 11.10 -3.31
CA ILE A 109 -5.67 10.19 -4.22
C ILE A 109 -6.13 8.77 -3.92
N TYR A 110 -6.48 8.04 -4.97
CA TYR A 110 -6.90 6.64 -4.91
C TYR A 110 -5.86 5.75 -5.57
N MET A 111 -5.79 4.52 -5.08
CA MET A 111 -4.87 3.50 -5.56
C MET A 111 -5.62 2.20 -5.75
N GLU A 112 -5.42 1.57 -6.90
CA GLU A 112 -6.10 0.33 -7.28
C GLU A 112 -5.11 -0.66 -7.90
N VAL A 113 -5.35 -1.94 -7.66
CA VAL A 113 -4.59 -3.01 -8.32
C VAL A 113 -4.95 -3.01 -9.80
N GLY A 114 -4.01 -2.60 -10.64
CA GLY A 114 -4.12 -2.57 -12.10
C GLY A 114 -3.90 -3.95 -12.71
N ASN A 115 -3.14 -4.03 -13.80
CA ASN A 115 -2.80 -5.31 -14.43
C ASN A 115 -1.91 -6.21 -13.55
N ILE A 116 -2.06 -7.53 -13.67
CA ILE A 116 -1.16 -8.50 -13.03
C ILE A 116 -0.65 -9.44 -14.11
N THR A 117 0.67 -9.61 -14.22
CA THR A 117 1.28 -10.54 -15.17
C THR A 117 2.20 -11.53 -14.47
N SER A 118 2.34 -12.73 -15.03
CA SER A 118 3.26 -13.75 -14.54
C SER A 118 3.68 -14.68 -15.67
N GLN A 119 4.90 -15.24 -15.59
CA GLN A 119 5.42 -16.20 -16.57
C GLN A 119 5.26 -17.66 -16.10
N ASP A 120 5.22 -17.86 -14.79
CA ASP A 120 5.34 -19.13 -14.10
C ASP A 120 4.23 -19.38 -13.06
N GLY A 121 3.42 -18.34 -12.76
CA GLY A 121 2.25 -18.41 -11.88
C GLY A 121 0.92 -18.23 -12.61
N VAL A 122 -0.14 -18.07 -11.83
CA VAL A 122 -1.53 -17.88 -12.31
C VAL A 122 -2.04 -16.50 -11.86
N PRO A 123 -1.96 -15.43 -12.68
CA PRO A 123 -2.30 -14.06 -12.28
C PRO A 123 -3.73 -13.89 -11.73
N GLU A 124 -4.69 -14.62 -12.31
CA GLU A 124 -6.10 -14.59 -11.85
C GLU A 124 -6.24 -15.09 -10.41
N LYS A 125 -5.38 -16.02 -9.99
CA LYS A 125 -5.35 -16.47 -8.59
C LYS A 125 -4.82 -15.41 -7.66
N LEU A 126 -3.74 -14.70 -8.00
CA LEU A 126 -3.29 -13.57 -7.18
C LEU A 126 -4.36 -12.47 -7.10
N ARG A 127 -5.08 -12.21 -8.20
CA ARG A 127 -6.15 -11.20 -8.26
C ARG A 127 -7.27 -11.43 -7.24
N GLU A 128 -7.60 -12.69 -6.93
CA GLU A 128 -8.65 -13.04 -5.96
C GLU A 128 -8.30 -12.56 -4.53
N TYR A 129 -7.02 -12.41 -4.21
CA TYR A 129 -6.53 -12.18 -2.85
C TYR A 129 -5.84 -10.83 -2.63
N ILE A 130 -5.14 -10.31 -3.64
CA ILE A 130 -4.35 -9.09 -3.50
C ILE A 130 -5.26 -7.87 -3.31
N SER A 131 -4.88 -7.02 -2.37
CA SER A 131 -5.48 -5.70 -2.16
C SER A 131 -4.39 -4.63 -2.07
N VAL A 132 -4.79 -3.37 -2.16
CA VAL A 132 -3.90 -2.22 -1.98
C VAL A 132 -4.51 -1.20 -1.03
N GLY A 133 -3.74 -0.77 -0.05
CA GLY A 133 -4.12 0.29 0.87
C GLY A 133 -3.99 1.68 0.25
N GLY A 134 -4.58 2.71 0.87
CA GLY A 134 -4.52 4.09 0.37
C GLY A 134 -3.12 4.72 0.31
N ASN A 135 -2.12 4.09 0.94
CA ASN A 135 -0.70 4.47 0.84
C ASN A 135 0.07 3.64 -0.21
N GLY A 136 -0.62 2.78 -0.96
CA GLY A 136 -0.04 1.94 -2.00
C GLY A 136 0.63 0.66 -1.49
N ALA A 137 0.54 0.35 -0.20
CA ALA A 137 1.00 -0.95 0.29
C ALA A 137 0.08 -2.06 -0.24
N PHE A 138 0.66 -3.05 -0.92
CA PHE A 138 -0.03 -4.27 -1.31
C PHE A 138 -0.15 -5.20 -0.11
N GLU A 139 -1.28 -5.88 -0.02
CA GLU A 139 -1.56 -6.86 1.02
C GLU A 139 -2.10 -8.15 0.40
N VAL A 140 -1.59 -9.28 0.87
CA VAL A 140 -2.09 -10.62 0.56
C VAL A 140 -2.36 -11.33 1.90
N PRO A 141 -3.56 -11.89 2.14
CA PRO A 141 -3.85 -12.61 3.37
C PRO A 141 -2.91 -13.80 3.56
N LEU A 142 -2.71 -14.24 4.80
CA LEU A 142 -1.87 -15.41 5.08
C LEU A 142 -2.40 -16.69 4.41
N GLU A 143 -3.70 -16.91 4.56
CA GLU A 143 -4.41 -18.05 4.00
C GLU A 143 -4.79 -17.77 2.54
N HIS A 144 -4.15 -18.45 1.61
CA HIS A 144 -4.41 -18.32 0.18
C HIS A 144 -4.05 -19.59 -0.59
N ASP A 145 -4.59 -19.75 -1.81
CA ASP A 145 -4.25 -20.85 -2.72
C ASP A 145 -3.43 -20.40 -3.95
N ILE A 146 -2.80 -19.23 -3.87
CA ILE A 146 -1.96 -18.66 -4.95
C ILE A 146 -0.81 -19.63 -5.26
N PRO A 147 -0.66 -20.09 -6.52
CA PRO A 147 0.44 -20.94 -6.92
C PRO A 147 1.81 -20.26 -6.80
N ALA A 148 2.86 -21.06 -6.67
CA ALA A 148 4.24 -20.54 -6.76
C ALA A 148 4.46 -19.84 -8.11
N GLY A 149 5.20 -18.74 -8.09
CA GLY A 149 5.50 -17.95 -9.28
C GLY A 149 5.92 -16.52 -8.97
N SER A 150 6.36 -15.81 -10.01
CA SER A 150 6.71 -14.40 -9.98
C SER A 150 5.62 -13.57 -10.63
N TYR A 151 5.05 -12.64 -9.88
CA TYR A 151 3.90 -11.82 -10.29
C TYR A 151 4.31 -10.35 -10.33
N LYS A 152 4.20 -9.73 -11.50
CA LYS A 152 4.40 -8.29 -11.67
C LYS A 152 3.06 -7.58 -11.62
N ILE A 153 3.01 -6.50 -10.85
CA ILE A 153 1.78 -5.78 -10.54
C ILE A 153 1.92 -4.35 -11.04
N THR A 154 0.93 -3.92 -11.80
CA THR A 154 0.72 -2.52 -12.15
C THR A 154 -0.14 -1.88 -11.06
N LEU A 155 0.28 -0.72 -10.56
CA LEU A 155 -0.56 0.10 -9.67
C LEU A 155 -1.22 1.21 -10.48
N ASN A 156 -2.56 1.30 -10.46
CA ASN A 156 -3.25 2.49 -10.95
C ASN A 156 -3.32 3.52 -9.82
N VAL A 157 -2.85 4.74 -10.10
CA VAL A 157 -2.98 5.88 -9.19
C VAL A 157 -3.83 6.93 -9.88
N HIS A 158 -4.88 7.40 -9.21
CA HIS A 158 -5.79 8.38 -9.81
C HIS A 158 -6.35 9.36 -8.78
N ASN A 159 -6.76 10.52 -9.27
CA ASN A 159 -7.55 11.51 -8.55
C ASN A 159 -8.48 12.24 -9.55
N GLU A 160 -9.10 13.33 -9.12
CA GLU A 160 -10.01 14.08 -9.99
C GLU A 160 -9.30 14.59 -11.25
N GLY A 161 -9.68 14.05 -12.42
CA GLY A 161 -9.16 14.46 -13.71
C GLY A 161 -7.86 13.79 -14.17
N TYR A 162 -7.19 12.98 -13.33
CA TYR A 162 -5.96 12.28 -13.70
C TYR A 162 -5.98 10.80 -13.30
N SER A 163 -5.40 9.96 -14.14
CA SER A 163 -5.14 8.55 -13.86
C SER A 163 -3.84 8.14 -14.53
N HIS A 164 -3.00 7.41 -13.82
CA HIS A 164 -1.73 6.92 -14.33
C HIS A 164 -1.46 5.49 -13.85
N ASP A 165 -1.06 4.63 -14.79
CA ASP A 165 -0.65 3.26 -14.51
C ASP A 165 0.86 3.20 -14.30
N LEU A 166 1.28 2.85 -13.09
CA LEU A 166 2.65 2.48 -12.77
C LEU A 166 2.86 1.02 -13.18
N VAL A 167 3.21 0.83 -14.45
CA VAL A 167 3.32 -0.49 -15.08
C VAL A 167 4.40 -1.34 -14.42
N ASP A 168 4.05 -2.58 -14.05
CA ASP A 168 4.97 -3.57 -13.48
C ASP A 168 5.83 -3.01 -12.32
N CYS A 169 5.27 -2.10 -11.53
CA CYS A 169 6.01 -1.33 -10.51
C CYS A 169 6.36 -2.13 -9.25
N PHE A 170 5.75 -3.29 -9.05
CA PHE A 170 6.00 -4.14 -7.88
C PHE A 170 5.98 -5.62 -8.25
N THR A 171 6.77 -6.43 -7.55
CA THR A 171 6.86 -7.87 -7.75
C THR A 171 6.46 -8.63 -6.49
N ILE A 172 5.53 -9.58 -6.61
CA ILE A 172 5.25 -10.58 -5.57
C ILE A 172 5.82 -11.91 -6.03
N ILE A 173 6.63 -12.54 -5.18
CA ILE A 173 7.19 -13.88 -5.43
C ILE A 173 6.54 -14.84 -4.44
N VAL A 174 5.80 -15.82 -4.93
CA VAL A 174 5.23 -16.91 -4.12
C VAL A 174 6.12 -18.14 -4.28
N LYS A 175 6.58 -18.72 -3.18
CA LYS A 175 7.48 -19.89 -3.18
C LYS A 175 7.29 -20.79 -1.97
#